data_AF-F3Y902-F1
#
_entry.id   AF-F3Y902-F1
#
_cell.length_a   1.000
_cell.length_b   1.000
_cell.length_c   1.000
_cell.angle_alpha   90.00
_cell.angle_beta   90.00
_cell.angle_gamma   90.00
#
_symmetry.space_group_name_H-M   'P 1'
#
loop_
_entity.id
_entity.type
_entity.pdbx_description
1 polymer ?
#
loop_
_entity_poly.entity_id
_entity_poly.type
_entity_poly.pdbx_seq_one_letter_code
_entity_poly.pdbx_strand_id
1 'polypeptide(L)'
;MNETNQPIEKRTQTPVEKTTNAESTNDLLSKYSDEQIEYARVWLATIGNMNIQKLVATRLPAGSPIDIYDEGSVGYPTNVVFLDAETTAQGMVVYSSNHNGTINIYDVPSHWQLNPNKRDPESIRQLTQSIVDTAHVKAIPTGDPQMVAKLISILTIK
;
A
#
# COMPACT_ATOMS: atom_id res chain seq x y z
N MET A 1 -56.36 26.05 -47.37
CA MET A 1 -55.88 24.92 -46.56
C MET A 1 -54.49 24.60 -47.09
N ASN A 2 -53.50 24.64 -46.21
CA ASN A 2 -52.11 24.98 -46.53
C ASN A 2 -51.34 23.87 -47.26
N GLU A 3 -50.57 24.27 -48.28
CA GLU A 3 -49.40 23.58 -48.80
C GLU A 3 -48.19 23.90 -47.92
N THR A 4 -47.38 22.92 -47.51
CA THR A 4 -45.90 22.95 -47.62
C THR A 4 -45.29 21.57 -47.34
N ASN A 5 -44.61 21.03 -48.34
CA ASN A 5 -43.59 19.97 -48.20
C ASN A 5 -42.27 20.63 -47.75
N GLN A 6 -41.55 20.06 -46.76
CA GLN A 6 -40.08 20.11 -46.64
C GLN A 6 -39.55 18.92 -45.79
N PRO A 7 -38.30 18.46 -46.03
CA PRO A 7 -37.82 17.12 -45.66
C PRO A 7 -37.14 17.09 -44.28
N ILE A 8 -37.26 15.97 -43.55
CA ILE A 8 -36.48 15.75 -42.32
C ILE A 8 -35.21 14.97 -42.67
N GLU A 9 -34.10 15.66 -42.52
CA GLU A 9 -32.72 15.21 -42.73
C GLU A 9 -32.33 14.03 -41.84
N LYS A 10 -31.52 13.13 -42.40
CA LYS A 10 -30.72 12.13 -41.70
C LYS A 10 -29.91 12.80 -40.59
N ARG A 11 -30.19 12.47 -39.33
CA ARG A 11 -29.21 12.68 -38.25
C ARG A 11 -28.47 11.38 -37.99
N THR A 12 -27.30 11.28 -38.61
CA THR A 12 -26.25 10.32 -38.29
C THR A 12 -25.98 10.40 -36.79
N GLN A 13 -26.24 9.32 -36.06
CA GLN A 13 -25.79 9.17 -34.68
C GLN A 13 -24.30 8.83 -34.72
N THR A 14 -23.46 9.84 -34.52
CA THR A 14 -22.05 9.67 -34.16
C THR A 14 -22.00 8.87 -32.85
N PRO A 15 -21.26 7.75 -32.78
CA PRO A 15 -20.97 7.11 -31.51
C PRO A 15 -20.15 8.10 -30.67
N VAL A 16 -20.68 8.48 -29.50
CA VAL A 16 -19.91 9.17 -28.47
C VAL A 16 -18.79 8.21 -28.06
N GLU A 17 -17.57 8.57 -28.45
CA GLU A 17 -16.35 7.94 -27.96
C GLU A 17 -16.40 7.90 -26.43
N LYS A 18 -16.45 6.68 -25.87
CA LYS A 18 -15.98 6.48 -24.50
C LYS A 18 -14.46 6.54 -24.55
N THR A 19 -13.92 7.75 -24.50
CA THR A 19 -12.48 7.96 -24.33
C THR A 19 -12.09 7.39 -22.97
N THR A 20 -11.45 6.23 -23.03
CA THR A 20 -10.84 5.53 -21.91
C THR A 20 -9.78 6.43 -21.27
N ASN A 21 -10.06 6.89 -20.04
CA ASN A 21 -9.13 7.62 -19.16
C ASN A 21 -7.89 6.78 -18.71
N ALA A 22 -7.59 5.67 -19.37
CA ALA A 22 -6.43 4.82 -19.04
C ALA A 22 -5.11 5.39 -19.59
N GLU A 23 -5.16 6.24 -20.61
CA GLU A 23 -3.96 6.81 -21.24
C GLU A 23 -3.32 7.93 -20.40
N SER A 24 -4.12 8.71 -19.64
CA SER A 24 -3.62 9.84 -18.83
C SER A 24 -3.07 9.43 -17.45
N THR A 25 -3.49 8.27 -16.92
CA THR A 25 -3.04 7.77 -15.61
C THR A 25 -1.68 7.10 -15.67
N ASN A 26 -1.36 6.43 -16.78
CA ASN A 26 -0.07 5.79 -16.99
C ASN A 26 1.04 6.84 -17.14
N ASP A 27 0.76 7.97 -17.77
CA ASP A 27 1.76 9.02 -18.00
C ASP A 27 2.25 9.66 -16.69
N LEU A 28 1.35 9.97 -15.74
CA LEU A 28 1.72 10.65 -14.49
C LEU A 28 2.69 9.83 -13.62
N LEU A 29 2.47 8.51 -13.54
CA LEU A 29 3.27 7.63 -12.70
C LEU A 29 4.44 6.98 -13.44
N SER A 30 4.51 7.07 -14.77
CA SER A 30 5.53 6.44 -15.62
C SER A 30 6.97 6.77 -15.24
N LYS A 31 7.20 7.92 -14.59
CA LYS A 31 8.51 8.40 -14.14
C LYS A 31 8.98 7.81 -12.80
N TYR A 32 8.12 7.11 -12.09
CA TYR A 32 8.42 6.52 -10.78
C TYR A 32 8.73 5.03 -10.93
N SER A 33 9.52 4.48 -10.01
CA SER A 33 9.79 3.04 -9.97
C SER A 33 8.57 2.26 -9.45
N ASP A 34 8.53 0.97 -9.77
CA ASP A 34 7.50 0.05 -9.27
C ASP A 34 7.46 0.03 -7.74
N GLU A 35 8.62 0.05 -7.06
CA GLU A 35 8.71 0.15 -5.60
C GLU A 35 8.06 1.43 -5.07
N GLN A 36 8.36 2.59 -5.67
CA GLN A 36 7.77 3.86 -5.25
C GLN A 36 6.24 3.83 -5.37
N ILE A 37 5.74 3.29 -6.49
CA ILE A 37 4.31 3.18 -6.76
C ILE A 37 3.66 2.18 -5.79
N GLU A 38 4.27 1.02 -5.56
CA GLU A 38 3.79 0.01 -4.62
C GLU A 38 3.68 0.58 -3.21
N TYR A 39 4.74 1.24 -2.71
CA TYR A 39 4.79 1.73 -1.33
C TYR A 39 3.71 2.78 -1.06
N ALA A 40 3.50 3.69 -2.00
CA ALA A 40 2.44 4.69 -1.91
C ALA A 40 1.04 4.06 -1.99
N ARG A 41 0.82 3.07 -2.87
CA ARG A 41 -0.47 2.37 -2.99
C ARG A 41 -0.78 1.55 -1.74
N VAL A 42 0.21 0.86 -1.19
CA VAL A 42 0.06 0.09 0.05
C VAL A 42 -0.35 1.03 1.18
N TRP A 43 0.39 2.13 1.39
CA TRP A 43 0.05 3.12 2.42
C TRP A 43 -1.39 3.63 2.27
N LEU A 44 -1.80 4.00 1.05
CA LEU A 44 -3.15 4.49 0.78
C LEU A 44 -4.23 3.43 1.06
N ALA A 45 -3.97 2.17 0.73
CA ALA A 45 -4.92 1.07 0.90
C ALA A 45 -5.00 0.53 2.34
N THR A 46 -3.95 0.70 3.15
CA THR A 46 -3.87 0.16 4.51
C THR A 46 -4.10 1.23 5.58
N ILE A 47 -3.40 2.36 5.50
CA ILE A 47 -3.47 3.44 6.49
C ILE A 47 -4.39 4.56 5.99
N GLY A 48 -4.31 4.92 4.71
CA GLY A 48 -5.16 5.93 4.08
C GLY A 48 -4.94 7.37 4.59
N ASN A 49 -4.01 7.57 5.53
CA ASN A 49 -3.72 8.88 6.10
C ASN A 49 -2.79 9.68 5.16
N MET A 50 -3.34 10.71 4.53
CA MET A 50 -2.59 11.62 3.66
C MET A 50 -1.97 12.81 4.40
N ASN A 51 -2.31 13.02 5.68
CA ASN A 51 -1.81 14.13 6.48
C ASN A 51 -0.53 13.76 7.21
N ILE A 52 0.50 13.37 6.45
CA ILE A 52 1.82 12.99 6.94
C ILE A 52 2.87 13.86 6.24
N GLN A 53 3.93 14.24 6.96
CA GLN A 53 5.01 15.06 6.39
C GLN A 53 5.99 14.21 5.57
N LYS A 54 6.13 12.94 5.94
CA LYS A 54 7.10 12.02 5.36
C LYS A 54 6.60 10.59 5.49
N LEU A 55 6.74 9.84 4.40
CA LEU A 55 6.55 8.39 4.35
C LEU A 55 7.93 7.74 4.26
N VAL A 56 8.21 6.74 5.08
CA VAL A 56 9.48 6.02 5.07
C VAL A 56 9.20 4.56 4.75
N ALA A 57 9.98 4.01 3.81
CA ALA A 57 9.99 2.60 3.49
C ALA A 57 11.34 2.01 3.88
N THR A 58 11.34 1.05 4.78
CA THR A 58 12.54 0.31 5.19
C THR A 58 12.42 -1.13 4.71
N ARG A 59 13.37 -1.59 3.90
CA ARG A 59 13.42 -2.99 3.45
C ARG A 59 14.11 -3.85 4.50
N LEU A 60 13.45 -4.92 4.90
CA LEU A 60 13.99 -5.90 5.84
C LEU A 60 14.14 -7.25 5.13
N PRO A 61 15.34 -7.84 5.09
CA PRO A 61 15.52 -9.16 4.50
C PRO A 61 14.81 -10.24 5.31
N ALA A 62 14.47 -11.35 4.65
CA ALA A 62 14.01 -12.57 5.31
C ALA A 62 14.94 -12.95 6.48
N GLY A 63 14.35 -13.38 7.60
CA GLY A 63 15.06 -13.68 8.84
C GLY A 63 15.27 -12.47 9.76
N SER A 64 14.96 -11.23 9.32
CA SER A 64 14.96 -10.06 10.21
C SER A 64 13.95 -10.26 11.36
N PRO A 65 14.29 -9.94 12.62
CA PRO A 65 13.41 -10.19 13.77
C PRO A 65 12.15 -9.30 13.72
N ILE A 66 11.01 -9.87 14.11
CA ILE A 66 9.73 -9.14 14.24
C ILE A 66 9.76 -8.17 15.42
N ASP A 67 10.20 -8.62 16.61
CA ASP A 67 10.57 -7.75 17.73
C ASP A 67 12.09 -7.51 17.69
N ILE A 68 12.49 -6.34 17.18
CA ILE A 68 13.90 -5.95 17.06
C ILE A 68 14.61 -5.81 18.42
N TYR A 69 13.86 -5.80 19.52
CA TYR A 69 14.40 -5.63 20.87
C TYR A 69 14.53 -6.96 21.64
N ASP A 70 14.27 -8.11 21.00
CA ASP A 70 14.30 -9.41 21.66
C ASP A 70 14.96 -10.49 20.81
N GLU A 71 15.99 -11.13 21.35
CA GLU A 71 16.74 -12.19 20.67
C GLU A 71 15.92 -13.47 20.46
N GLY A 72 14.83 -13.67 21.23
CA GLY A 72 13.90 -14.78 21.07
C GLY A 72 12.85 -14.55 19.97
N SER A 73 12.86 -13.39 19.31
CA SER A 73 11.91 -13.07 18.25
C SER A 73 12.07 -14.00 17.05
N VAL A 74 10.93 -14.48 16.54
CA VAL A 74 10.86 -15.09 15.21
C VAL A 74 11.20 -14.05 14.15
N GLY A 75 11.86 -14.49 13.08
CA GLY A 75 12.18 -13.67 11.92
C GLY A 75 11.12 -13.77 10.82
N TYR A 76 11.00 -12.73 9.99
CA TYR A 76 10.09 -12.75 8.84
C TYR A 76 10.45 -13.88 7.87
N PRO A 77 9.48 -14.64 7.33
CA PRO A 77 9.75 -15.76 6.43
C PRO A 77 10.20 -15.32 5.03
N THR A 78 9.90 -14.08 4.64
CA THR A 78 10.27 -13.47 3.36
C THR A 78 10.85 -12.09 3.59
N ASN A 79 11.38 -11.47 2.52
CA ASN A 79 11.65 -10.03 2.56
C ASN A 79 10.35 -9.27 2.84
N VAL A 80 10.43 -8.25 3.68
CA VAL A 80 9.30 -7.39 4.04
C VAL A 80 9.68 -5.92 3.90
N VAL A 81 8.67 -5.08 3.78
CA VAL A 81 8.78 -3.62 3.82
C VAL A 81 8.06 -3.15 5.08
N PHE A 82 8.78 -2.39 5.90
CA PHE A 82 8.22 -1.60 6.99
C PHE A 82 7.91 -0.21 6.45
N LEU A 83 6.63 0.15 6.34
CA LEU A 83 6.17 1.48 5.97
C LEU A 83 5.67 2.21 7.20
N ASP A 84 6.24 3.37 7.48
CA ASP A 84 5.84 4.23 8.59
C ASP A 84 5.83 5.70 8.20
N ALA A 85 4.95 6.44 8.85
CA ALA A 85 5.04 7.89 8.88
C ALA A 85 6.12 8.31 9.88
N GLU A 86 6.75 9.45 9.64
CA GLU A 86 7.77 10.01 10.56
C GLU A 86 7.27 10.15 12.01
N THR A 87 5.98 10.45 12.19
CA THR A 87 5.34 10.35 13.51
C THR A 87 4.61 9.01 13.62
N THR A 88 5.07 8.12 14.50
CA THR A 88 4.54 6.76 14.66
C THR A 88 3.02 6.70 14.88
N ALA A 89 2.45 7.69 15.60
CA ALA A 89 1.00 7.76 15.83
C ALA A 89 0.17 7.94 14.54
N GLN A 90 0.81 8.31 13.42
CA GLN A 90 0.16 8.47 12.12
C GLN A 90 0.03 7.16 11.33
N GLY A 91 0.61 6.06 11.84
CA GLY A 91 0.41 4.71 11.33
C GLY A 91 1.69 4.01 10.88
N MET A 92 1.63 2.69 10.85
CA MET A 92 2.65 1.82 10.25
C MET A 92 1.99 0.59 9.64
N VAL A 93 2.64 -0.01 8.64
CA VAL A 93 2.27 -1.31 8.08
C VAL A 93 3.52 -2.10 7.74
N VAL A 94 3.49 -3.41 8.03
CA VAL A 94 4.56 -4.34 7.67
C VAL A 94 3.98 -5.36 6.71
N TYR A 95 4.62 -5.52 5.55
CA TYR A 95 4.10 -6.43 4.53
C TYR A 95 5.18 -7.05 3.65
N SER A 96 4.86 -8.17 3.01
CA SER A 96 5.60 -8.68 1.84
C SER A 96 4.76 -8.55 0.57
N SER A 97 5.41 -8.18 -0.54
CA SER A 97 4.75 -8.12 -1.85
C SER A 97 4.61 -9.52 -2.45
N ASN A 98 3.45 -9.80 -3.03
CA ASN A 98 3.22 -11.01 -3.82
C ASN A 98 3.45 -10.76 -5.33
N HIS A 99 3.84 -9.54 -5.73
CA HIS A 99 4.09 -9.13 -7.12
C HIS A 99 2.93 -9.40 -8.10
N ASN A 100 1.71 -9.48 -7.58
CA ASN A 100 0.49 -9.77 -8.36
C ASN A 100 -0.67 -8.84 -8.01
N GLY A 101 -0.37 -7.66 -7.43
CA GLY A 101 -1.36 -6.71 -6.94
C GLY A 101 -1.94 -7.06 -5.57
N THR A 102 -1.34 -8.03 -4.86
CA THR A 102 -1.66 -8.34 -3.46
C THR A 102 -0.41 -8.30 -2.59
N ILE A 103 -0.61 -8.18 -1.28
CA ILE A 103 0.44 -8.23 -0.25
C ILE A 103 0.04 -9.19 0.86
N ASN A 104 1.00 -9.70 1.62
CA ASN A 104 0.75 -10.33 2.92
C ASN A 104 1.04 -9.30 4.01
N ILE A 105 0.05 -9.00 4.86
CA ILE A 105 0.18 -8.08 5.98
C ILE A 105 0.55 -8.85 7.24
N TYR A 106 1.52 -8.32 7.99
CA TYR A 106 1.89 -8.79 9.32
C TYR A 106 1.37 -7.79 10.36
N ASP A 107 0.51 -8.24 11.28
CA ASP A 107 -0.10 -7.42 12.33
C ASP A 107 0.87 -7.16 13.49
N VAL A 108 1.96 -6.45 13.18
CA VAL A 108 3.00 -6.09 14.16
C VAL A 108 2.45 -5.00 15.09
N PRO A 109 2.55 -5.17 16.42
CA PRO A 109 2.10 -4.16 17.37
C PRO A 109 2.99 -2.91 17.29
N SER A 110 2.38 -1.72 17.35
CA SER A 110 3.13 -0.45 17.43
C SER A 110 3.87 -0.28 18.75
N HIS A 111 3.39 -0.94 19.81
CA HIS A 111 3.99 -0.97 21.13
C HIS A 111 3.92 -2.38 21.71
N TRP A 112 5.08 -2.91 22.06
CA TRP A 112 5.17 -4.15 22.81
C TRP A 112 4.84 -3.87 24.28
N GLN A 113 3.81 -4.54 24.81
CA GLN A 113 3.48 -4.46 26.24
C GLN A 113 4.50 -5.29 27.03
N LEU A 114 5.66 -4.71 27.27
CA LEU A 114 6.78 -5.41 27.89
C LEU A 114 6.80 -5.11 29.39
N ASN A 115 6.63 -6.15 30.21
CA ASN A 115 7.14 -6.12 31.57
C ASN A 115 8.61 -6.54 31.51
N PRO A 116 9.59 -5.63 31.68
CA PRO A 116 11.02 -5.92 31.49
C PRO A 116 11.55 -7.00 32.45
N ASN A 117 10.85 -7.27 33.56
CA ASN A 117 11.25 -8.28 34.54
C ASN A 117 10.65 -9.68 34.27
N LYS A 118 9.92 -9.86 33.16
CA LYS A 118 9.20 -11.11 32.83
C LYS A 118 9.23 -11.46 31.33
N ARG A 119 10.29 -11.09 30.61
CA ARG A 119 10.48 -11.55 29.23
C ARG A 119 10.91 -13.03 29.24
N ASP A 120 9.92 -13.91 29.23
CA ASP A 120 10.12 -15.32 28.92
C ASP A 120 10.38 -15.47 27.41
N PRO A 121 11.55 -15.97 26.98
CA PRO A 121 11.90 -16.08 25.56
C PRO A 121 10.91 -16.91 24.76
N GLU A 122 10.32 -17.95 25.35
CA GLU A 122 9.35 -18.80 24.68
C GLU A 122 8.03 -18.05 24.43
N SER A 123 7.60 -17.21 25.37
CA SER A 123 6.43 -16.34 25.19
C SER A 123 6.62 -15.33 24.06
N ILE A 124 7.81 -14.73 23.94
CA ILE A 124 8.14 -13.81 22.82
C ILE A 124 8.15 -14.56 21.50
N ARG A 125 8.77 -15.74 21.47
CA ARG A 125 8.78 -16.60 20.28
C ARG A 125 7.36 -16.96 19.84
N GLN A 126 6.48 -17.35 20.76
CA GLN A 126 5.09 -17.68 20.46
C GLN A 126 4.29 -16.47 19.95
N LEU A 127 4.46 -15.30 20.58
CA LEU A 127 3.80 -14.07 20.15
C LEU A 127 4.25 -13.63 18.75
N THR A 128 5.56 -13.68 18.48
CA THR A 128 6.09 -13.29 17.17
C THR A 128 5.79 -14.36 16.10
N GLN A 129 5.76 -15.64 16.46
CA GLN A 129 5.30 -16.71 15.59
C GLN A 129 3.83 -16.53 15.19
N SER A 130 2.96 -16.13 16.12
CA SER A 130 1.54 -15.93 15.79
C SER A 130 1.34 -14.84 14.75
N ILE A 131 2.14 -13.76 14.77
CA ILE A 131 2.12 -12.70 13.74
C ILE A 131 2.44 -13.27 12.34
N VAL A 132 3.38 -14.22 12.25
CA VAL A 132 3.69 -14.92 10.99
C VAL A 132 2.54 -15.82 10.57
N ASP A 133 2.03 -16.63 11.50
CA ASP A 133 1.01 -17.64 11.22
C ASP A 133 -0.34 -17.03 10.86
N THR A 134 -0.64 -15.83 11.36
CA THR A 134 -1.88 -15.09 11.07
C THR A 134 -1.70 -14.01 10.00
N ALA A 135 -0.55 -13.95 9.33
CA ALA A 135 -0.35 -13.04 8.22
C ALA A 135 -1.43 -13.25 7.15
N HIS A 136 -1.99 -12.16 6.64
CA HIS A 136 -3.18 -12.23 5.80
C HIS A 136 -3.01 -11.47 4.48
N VAL A 137 -3.62 -12.01 3.42
CA VAL A 137 -3.54 -11.43 2.08
C VAL A 137 -4.47 -10.24 1.96
N LYS A 138 -3.99 -9.14 1.39
CA LYS A 138 -4.79 -7.98 1.02
C LYS A 138 -4.55 -7.58 -0.43
N ALA A 139 -5.62 -7.33 -1.17
CA ALA A 139 -5.54 -6.75 -2.52
C ALA A 139 -5.23 -5.25 -2.45
N ILE A 140 -4.30 -4.80 -3.29
CA ILE A 140 -3.87 -3.41 -3.37
C ILE A 140 -4.41 -2.80 -4.68
N PRO A 141 -5.44 -1.94 -4.60
CA PRO A 141 -5.96 -1.29 -5.79
C PRO A 141 -4.96 -0.28 -6.35
N THR A 142 -5.08 0.02 -7.64
CA THR A 142 -4.27 1.04 -8.34
C THR A 142 -4.36 2.41 -7.67
N GLY A 143 -5.53 2.74 -7.08
CA GLY A 143 -5.79 4.01 -6.41
C GLY A 143 -5.86 5.21 -7.37
N ASP A 144 -6.01 6.41 -6.79
CA ASP A 144 -5.92 7.67 -7.53
C ASP A 144 -4.44 7.99 -7.82
N PRO A 145 -4.03 8.11 -9.10
CA PRO A 145 -2.66 8.43 -9.46
C PRO A 145 -2.12 9.73 -8.87
N GLN A 146 -2.96 10.73 -8.63
CA GLN A 146 -2.55 11.98 -8.00
C GLN A 146 -2.22 11.79 -6.53
N MET A 147 -3.02 11.00 -5.81
CA MET A 147 -2.74 10.67 -4.41
C MET A 147 -1.47 9.82 -4.28
N VAL A 148 -1.30 8.86 -5.18
CA VAL A 148 -0.08 8.04 -5.26
C VAL A 148 1.15 8.93 -5.50
N ALA A 149 1.11 9.82 -6.51
CA ALA A 149 2.22 10.73 -6.81
C ALA A 149 2.54 11.68 -5.63
N LYS A 150 1.52 12.15 -4.90
CA LYS A 150 1.71 12.98 -3.70
C LYS A 150 2.45 12.22 -2.60
N LEU A 151 2.09 10.98 -2.31
CA LEU A 151 2.81 10.15 -1.34
C LEU A 151 4.25 9.87 -1.78
N ILE A 152 4.47 9.58 -3.06
CA ILE A 152 5.83 9.36 -3.61
C ILE A 152 6.70 10.62 -3.43
N SER A 153 6.12 11.82 -3.54
CA SER A 153 6.90 13.07 -3.39
C SER A 153 7.47 13.29 -1.98
N ILE A 154 6.92 12.62 -0.97
CA ILE A 154 7.37 12.66 0.43
C ILE A 154 7.95 11.31 0.90
N LEU A 155 8.12 10.36 -0.03
CA LEU A 155 8.62 9.02 0.25
C LEU A 155 10.16 9.01 0.33
N THR A 156 10.68 8.37 1.36
CA THR A 156 12.10 8.03 1.51
C THR A 156 12.26 6.52 1.59
N ILE A 157 13.10 5.93 0.74
CA ILE A 157 13.44 4.51 0.77
C ILE A 157 14.79 4.33 1.48
N LYS A 158 14.85 3.40 2.43
CA LYS A 158 16.05 3.02 3.18
C LYS A 158 16.48 1.59 2.86
#